data_AF-A0A839NBH8-F1
#
_entry.id   AF-A0A839NBH8-F1
#
_cell.length_a   1.000
_cell.length_b   1.000
_cell.length_c   1.000
_cell.angle_alpha   90.00
_cell.angle_beta   90.00
_cell.angle_gamma   90.00
#
_symmetry.space_group_name_H-M   'P 1'
#
loop_
_entity.id
_entity.type
_entity.pdbx_description
1 polymer ?
#
loop_
_entity_poly.entity_id
_entity_poly.type
_entity_poly.pdbx_seq_one_letter_code
_entity_poly.pdbx_strand_id
1 'polypeptide(L)'
;MSVGILEKTYQQVKTESIDYIDGAIPPRPLPLVTIDQDEPAYLPKIRADWATAKTALAAIDQVMSDMANALATEQATNSQYTPQAQQTRKASILASYTAQLTAQRTTASRVLQQMVTTAADAALPPRPQPEDVVQLARIAGLKEDLQMLLANCTEPDQFVGKIRDYLTDALANDDALTTWFVAGGGWLSLWIRSHYDGHEATYAQASLDQAIGAVLDQHATQGGLGEARALYRKLADPQRGCTSLLTLLGGFFTQVVDDLTSWP
;
A
#
# COMPACT_ATOMS: atom_id res chain seq x y z
N MET A 1 3.80 -16.37 25.66
CA MET A 1 2.71 -16.79 24.75
C MET A 1 3.36 -17.70 23.71
N SER A 2 2.74 -18.80 23.29
CA SER A 2 3.42 -19.75 22.42
C SER A 2 3.62 -19.16 21.02
N VAL A 3 4.86 -19.20 20.53
CA VAL A 3 5.29 -18.79 19.17
C VAL A 3 4.27 -19.21 18.09
N GLY A 4 3.61 -20.36 18.27
CA GLY A 4 2.61 -20.89 17.34
C GLY A 4 1.27 -20.14 17.25
N ILE A 5 0.88 -19.25 18.17
CA ILE A 5 -0.35 -18.43 18.01
C ILE A 5 -0.07 -17.24 17.09
N LEU A 6 1.06 -16.56 17.31
CA LEU A 6 1.43 -15.44 16.48
C LEU A 6 1.74 -15.90 15.05
N GLU A 7 2.56 -16.94 14.91
CA GLU A 7 2.87 -17.51 13.59
C GLU A 7 1.61 -17.92 12.80
N LYS A 8 0.63 -18.56 13.44
CA LYS A 8 -0.65 -18.90 12.80
C LYS A 8 -1.43 -17.68 12.35
N THR A 9 -1.46 -16.63 13.16
CA THR A 9 -2.17 -15.38 12.83
C THR A 9 -1.49 -14.67 11.67
N TYR A 10 -0.15 -14.62 11.65
CA TYR A 10 0.63 -14.14 10.51
C TYR A 10 0.28 -14.90 9.23
N GLN A 11 0.36 -16.24 9.27
CA GLN A 11 0.12 -17.07 8.08
C GLN A 11 -1.32 -16.94 7.59
N GLN A 12 -2.30 -16.85 8.49
CA GLN A 12 -3.69 -16.63 8.13
C GLN A 12 -3.90 -15.30 7.40
N VAL A 13 -3.53 -14.17 8.01
CA VAL A 13 -3.73 -12.83 7.42
C VAL A 13 -2.97 -12.69 6.11
N LYS A 14 -1.76 -13.25 6.04
CA LYS A 14 -0.96 -13.29 4.83
C LYS A 14 -1.67 -14.06 3.71
N THR A 15 -2.15 -15.27 3.98
CA THR A 15 -2.83 -16.11 2.99
C THR A 15 -4.10 -15.43 2.48
N GLU A 16 -4.94 -14.92 3.40
CA GLU A 16 -6.16 -14.21 3.04
C GLU A 16 -5.88 -12.99 2.16
N SER A 17 -4.81 -12.24 2.45
CA SER A 17 -4.43 -11.08 1.65
C SER A 17 -3.84 -11.47 0.29
N ILE A 18 -3.02 -12.53 0.23
CA ILE A 18 -2.49 -13.05 -1.05
C ILE A 18 -3.63 -13.49 -1.95
N ASP A 19 -4.57 -14.28 -1.44
CA ASP A 19 -5.73 -14.77 -2.21
C ASP A 19 -6.61 -13.62 -2.71
N TYR A 20 -6.81 -12.61 -1.85
CA TYR A 20 -7.57 -11.40 -2.22
C TYR A 20 -6.89 -10.60 -3.33
N ILE A 21 -5.57 -10.43 -3.27
CA ILE A 21 -4.79 -9.71 -4.30
C ILE A 21 -4.70 -10.52 -5.59
N ASP A 22 -4.44 -11.84 -5.52
CA ASP A 22 -4.44 -12.72 -6.69
C ASP A 22 -5.80 -12.72 -7.40
N GLY A 23 -6.90 -12.67 -6.65
CA GLY A 23 -8.26 -12.52 -7.21
C GLY A 23 -8.56 -11.14 -7.80
N ALA A 24 -7.79 -10.11 -7.43
CA ALA A 24 -7.99 -8.74 -7.91
C ALA A 24 -7.21 -8.43 -9.19
N ILE A 25 -6.03 -9.01 -9.37
CA ILE A 25 -5.14 -8.73 -10.51
C ILE A 25 -5.59 -9.56 -11.73
N PRO A 26 -6.04 -8.92 -12.83
CA PRO A 26 -6.48 -9.65 -14.02
C PRO A 26 -5.38 -10.57 -14.59
N PRO A 27 -5.72 -11.83 -14.94
CA PRO A 27 -4.77 -12.74 -15.55
C PRO A 27 -4.34 -12.24 -16.92
N ARG A 28 -3.20 -12.74 -17.43
CA ARG A 28 -2.73 -12.40 -18.77
C ARG A 28 -3.77 -12.84 -19.81
N PRO A 29 -4.14 -11.99 -20.79
CA PRO A 29 -5.02 -12.40 -21.88
C PRO A 29 -4.47 -13.64 -22.57
N LEU A 30 -5.33 -14.61 -22.89
CA LEU A 30 -4.94 -15.76 -23.70
C LEU A 30 -4.60 -15.29 -25.12
N PRO A 31 -3.60 -15.89 -25.79
CA PRO A 31 -3.11 -15.45 -27.11
C PRO A 31 -4.08 -15.72 -28.28
N LEU A 32 -5.37 -15.92 -28.03
CA LEU A 32 -6.32 -16.34 -29.05
C LEU A 32 -7.28 -15.21 -29.46
N VAL A 33 -7.12 -14.82 -30.73
CA VAL A 33 -8.06 -14.05 -31.58
C VAL A 33 -8.05 -12.53 -31.38
N THR A 34 -7.18 -11.88 -32.15
CA THR A 34 -7.37 -10.59 -32.86
C THR A 34 -8.60 -9.77 -32.46
N ILE A 35 -8.42 -8.82 -31.55
CA ILE A 35 -8.74 -7.39 -31.71
C ILE A 35 -7.66 -6.63 -30.94
N ASP A 36 -7.08 -5.58 -31.53
CA ASP A 36 -6.14 -4.63 -30.93
C ASP A 36 -6.72 -3.95 -29.67
N GLN A 37 -6.85 -4.69 -28.57
CA GLN A 37 -6.93 -4.10 -27.24
C GLN A 37 -5.59 -4.36 -26.58
N ASP A 38 -4.66 -3.44 -26.84
CA ASP A 38 -3.43 -3.36 -26.07
C ASP A 38 -3.81 -3.34 -24.59
N GLU A 39 -3.26 -4.32 -23.86
CA GLU A 39 -3.45 -4.38 -22.42
C GLU A 39 -3.02 -3.04 -21.80
N PRO A 40 -3.81 -2.47 -20.87
CA PRO A 40 -3.42 -1.25 -20.20
C PRO A 40 -2.02 -1.35 -19.60
N ALA A 41 -1.15 -0.37 -19.90
CA ALA A 41 0.27 -0.41 -19.59
C ALA A 41 0.61 -0.62 -18.10
N TYR A 42 -0.35 -0.32 -17.20
CA TYR A 42 -0.19 -0.53 -15.76
C TYR A 42 -0.27 -2.02 -15.35
N LEU A 43 -1.02 -2.86 -16.07
CA LEU A 43 -1.26 -4.26 -15.69
C LEU A 43 0.00 -5.14 -15.77
N PRO A 44 0.81 -5.09 -16.85
CA PRO A 44 2.09 -5.82 -16.89
C PRO A 44 3.01 -5.46 -15.72
N LYS A 45 3.08 -4.17 -15.36
CA LYS A 45 3.90 -3.68 -14.25
C LYS A 45 3.40 -4.20 -12.90
N ILE A 46 2.09 -4.08 -12.63
CA ILE A 46 1.48 -4.60 -11.39
C ILE A 46 1.70 -6.10 -11.24
N ARG A 47 1.59 -6.88 -12.33
CA ARG A 47 1.86 -8.34 -12.29
C ARG A 47 3.32 -8.66 -11.99
N ALA A 48 4.26 -7.94 -12.60
CA ALA A 48 5.69 -8.14 -12.35
C ALA A 48 6.07 -7.77 -10.90
N ASP A 49 5.54 -6.64 -10.41
CA ASP A 49 5.70 -6.23 -9.02
C ASP A 49 5.09 -7.27 -8.08
N TRP A 50 3.87 -7.76 -8.35
CA TRP A 50 3.24 -8.78 -7.53
C TRP A 50 4.03 -10.10 -7.47
N ALA A 51 4.56 -10.57 -8.59
CA ALA A 51 5.42 -11.76 -8.60
C ALA A 51 6.68 -11.56 -7.74
N THR A 52 7.26 -10.36 -7.76
CA THR A 52 8.41 -10.00 -6.92
C THR A 52 8.01 -9.97 -5.44
N ALA A 53 6.85 -9.38 -5.10
CA ALA A 53 6.34 -9.36 -3.74
C ALA A 53 6.09 -10.78 -3.21
N LYS A 54 5.47 -11.67 -3.99
CA LYS A 54 5.25 -13.08 -3.61
C LYS A 54 6.57 -13.80 -3.33
N THR A 55 7.58 -13.57 -4.16
CA THR A 55 8.92 -14.14 -3.97
C THR A 55 9.54 -13.68 -2.65
N ALA A 56 9.48 -12.38 -2.35
CA ALA A 56 10.00 -11.82 -1.09
C ALA A 56 9.21 -12.32 0.14
N LEU A 57 7.89 -12.44 0.01
CA LEU A 57 7.02 -12.97 1.06
C LEU A 57 7.30 -14.45 1.35
N ALA A 58 7.56 -15.27 0.33
CA ALA A 58 7.95 -16.67 0.50
C ALA A 58 9.37 -16.77 1.12
N ALA A 59 10.29 -15.89 0.73
CA ALA A 59 11.61 -15.82 1.32
C ALA A 59 11.56 -15.46 2.82
N ILE A 60 10.64 -14.60 3.25
CA ILE A 60 10.41 -14.31 4.67
C ILE A 60 10.04 -15.58 5.44
N ASP A 61 9.10 -16.39 4.94
CA ASP A 61 8.72 -17.66 5.59
C ASP A 61 9.92 -18.60 5.72
N GLN A 62 10.68 -18.73 4.63
CA GLN A 62 11.85 -19.60 4.60
C GLN A 62 12.89 -19.16 5.63
N VAL A 63 13.21 -17.86 5.69
CA VAL A 63 14.20 -17.32 6.63
C VAL A 63 13.73 -17.47 8.08
N MET A 64 12.43 -17.35 8.38
CA MET A 64 11.89 -17.61 9.72
C MET A 64 12.03 -19.10 10.10
N SER A 65 11.67 -20.01 9.19
CA SER A 65 11.82 -21.46 9.38
C SER A 65 13.30 -21.84 9.59
N ASP A 66 14.20 -21.30 8.77
CA ASP A 66 15.64 -21.56 8.87
C ASP A 66 16.23 -21.03 10.19
N MET A 67 15.77 -19.86 10.65
CA MET A 67 16.17 -19.31 11.94
C MET A 67 15.73 -20.21 13.09
N ALA A 68 14.48 -20.69 13.08
CA ALA A 68 13.97 -21.62 14.09
C ALA A 68 14.77 -22.93 14.12
N ASN A 69 15.06 -23.50 12.95
CA ASN A 69 15.88 -24.71 12.82
C ASN A 69 17.32 -24.51 13.30
N ALA A 70 17.93 -23.36 13.00
CA ALA A 70 19.28 -23.02 13.44
C ALA A 70 19.34 -22.88 14.97
N LEU A 71 18.35 -22.23 15.58
CA LEU A 71 18.25 -22.10 17.05
C LEU A 71 18.06 -23.46 17.73
N ALA A 72 17.17 -24.30 17.20
CA ALA A 72 16.95 -25.65 17.73
C ALA A 72 18.20 -26.53 17.61
N THR A 73 18.92 -26.43 16.48
CA THR A 73 20.18 -27.16 16.26
C THR A 73 21.27 -26.68 17.21
N GLU A 74 21.42 -25.37 17.40
CA GLU A 74 22.37 -24.78 18.36
C GLU A 74 22.09 -25.29 19.78
N GLN A 75 20.82 -25.36 20.19
CA GLN A 75 20.44 -25.90 21.50
C GLN A 75 20.73 -27.40 21.64
N ALA A 76 20.47 -28.20 20.60
CA ALA A 76 20.65 -29.65 20.64
C ALA A 76 22.11 -30.10 20.56
N THR A 77 22.97 -29.36 19.84
CA THR A 77 24.33 -29.83 19.48
C THR A 77 25.45 -29.23 20.31
N ASN A 78 25.18 -28.15 21.05
CA ASN A 78 26.21 -27.36 21.73
C ASN A 78 26.06 -27.32 23.25
N SER A 79 25.47 -28.36 23.84
CA SER A 79 25.32 -28.52 25.30
C SER A 79 26.67 -28.55 26.04
N GLN A 80 27.76 -28.89 25.34
CA GLN A 80 29.13 -28.91 25.87
C GLN A 80 29.80 -27.54 26.01
N TYR A 81 29.25 -26.47 25.43
CA TYR A 81 29.83 -25.14 25.56
C TYR A 81 29.48 -24.48 26.90
N THR A 82 30.31 -23.50 27.29
CA THR A 82 29.97 -22.64 28.43
C THR A 82 28.71 -21.81 28.12
N PRO A 83 27.93 -21.42 29.14
CA PRO A 83 26.75 -20.58 28.93
C PRO A 83 27.03 -19.30 28.14
N GLN A 84 28.19 -18.68 28.36
CA GLN A 84 28.60 -17.46 27.65
C GLN A 84 28.91 -17.69 26.16
N ALA A 85 29.51 -18.84 25.82
CA ALA A 85 29.77 -19.21 24.42
C ALA A 85 28.45 -19.55 23.69
N GLN A 86 27.52 -20.23 24.36
CA GLN A 86 26.17 -20.50 23.83
C GLN A 86 25.41 -19.21 23.54
N GLN A 87 25.42 -18.25 24.48
CA GLN A 87 24.78 -16.95 24.28
C GLN A 87 25.37 -16.16 23.12
N THR A 88 26.71 -16.13 22.99
CA THR A 88 27.39 -15.45 21.87
C THR A 88 27.01 -16.05 20.52
N ARG A 89 26.97 -17.38 20.41
CA ARG A 89 26.58 -18.08 19.17
C ARG A 89 25.12 -17.84 18.82
N LYS A 90 24.23 -17.95 19.80
CA LYS A 90 22.80 -17.64 19.63
C LYS A 90 22.60 -16.20 19.14
N ALA A 91 23.29 -15.22 19.74
CA ALA A 91 23.23 -13.83 19.31
C ALA A 91 23.72 -13.63 17.86
N SER A 92 24.79 -14.34 17.45
CA SER A 92 25.29 -14.29 16.07
C SER A 92 24.30 -14.86 15.05
N ILE A 93 23.67 -16.00 15.38
CA ILE A 93 22.60 -16.61 14.57
C ILE A 93 21.46 -15.60 14.41
N LEU A 94 20.94 -15.08 15.52
CA LEU A 94 19.83 -14.11 15.52
C LEU A 94 20.16 -12.86 14.71
N ALA A 95 21.36 -12.31 14.84
CA ALA A 95 21.79 -11.12 14.09
C ALA A 95 21.81 -11.37 12.56
N SER A 96 22.36 -12.52 12.14
CA SER A 96 22.42 -12.89 10.72
C SER A 96 21.02 -13.04 10.10
N TYR A 97 20.14 -13.78 10.77
CA TYR A 97 18.77 -14.00 10.28
C TYR A 97 17.94 -12.72 10.34
N THR A 98 18.09 -11.88 11.36
CA THR A 98 17.41 -10.57 11.46
C THR A 98 17.78 -9.65 10.30
N ALA A 99 19.05 -9.64 9.87
CA ALA A 99 19.48 -8.87 8.71
C ALA A 99 18.82 -9.35 7.41
N GLN A 100 18.77 -10.67 7.18
CA GLN A 100 18.11 -11.27 6.02
C GLN A 100 16.60 -10.98 6.00
N LEU A 101 15.94 -11.17 7.15
CA LEU A 101 14.54 -10.84 7.38
C LEU A 101 14.24 -9.38 7.06
N THR A 102 15.08 -8.45 7.54
CA THR A 102 14.93 -7.01 7.27
C THR A 102 15.06 -6.68 5.79
N ALA A 103 16.00 -7.31 5.08
CA ALA A 103 16.18 -7.11 3.64
C ALA A 103 14.97 -7.58 2.82
N GLN A 104 14.42 -8.76 3.14
CA GLN A 104 13.23 -9.28 2.47
C GLN A 104 11.99 -8.46 2.79
N ARG A 105 11.80 -8.05 4.06
CA ARG A 105 10.73 -7.15 4.47
C ARG A 105 10.76 -5.85 3.68
N THR A 106 11.94 -5.21 3.59
CA THR A 106 12.12 -3.96 2.86
C THR A 106 11.78 -4.12 1.38
N THR A 107 12.19 -5.24 0.77
CA THR A 107 11.85 -5.57 -0.62
C THR A 107 10.34 -5.73 -0.81
N ALA A 108 9.69 -6.55 0.01
CA ALA A 108 8.25 -6.77 -0.04
C ALA A 108 7.48 -5.45 0.16
N SER A 109 7.81 -4.67 1.19
CA SER A 109 7.14 -3.40 1.49
C SER A 109 7.29 -2.39 0.34
N ARG A 110 8.49 -2.23 -0.21
CA ARG A 110 8.72 -1.33 -1.35
C ARG A 110 7.86 -1.71 -2.55
N VAL A 111 7.82 -3.00 -2.89
CA VAL A 111 7.10 -3.49 -4.07
C VAL A 111 5.58 -3.40 -3.89
N LEU A 112 5.07 -3.75 -2.71
CA LEU A 112 3.64 -3.59 -2.38
C LEU A 112 3.21 -2.11 -2.47
N GLN A 113 4.04 -1.18 -1.97
CA GLN A 113 3.78 0.26 -2.11
C GLN A 113 3.77 0.67 -3.59
N GLN A 114 4.74 0.21 -4.38
CA GLN A 114 4.81 0.49 -5.82
C GLN A 114 3.59 -0.02 -6.59
N MET A 115 3.02 -1.17 -6.21
CA MET A 115 1.77 -1.67 -6.79
C MET A 115 0.60 -0.74 -6.50
N VAL A 116 0.44 -0.31 -5.24
CA VAL A 116 -0.63 0.62 -4.84
C VAL A 116 -0.47 1.96 -5.58
N THR A 117 0.74 2.51 -5.64
CA THR A 117 1.03 3.75 -6.38
C THR A 117 0.74 3.58 -7.88
N THR A 118 1.20 2.50 -8.50
CA THR A 118 0.95 2.25 -9.94
C THR A 118 -0.54 2.12 -10.23
N ALA A 119 -1.30 1.47 -9.36
CA ALA A 119 -2.75 1.37 -9.51
C ALA A 119 -3.43 2.72 -9.27
N ALA A 120 -2.97 3.52 -8.30
CA ALA A 120 -3.46 4.87 -8.06
C ALA A 120 -3.22 5.77 -9.29
N ASP A 121 -2.02 5.77 -9.84
CA ASP A 121 -1.64 6.56 -11.03
C ASP A 121 -2.50 6.18 -12.25
N ALA A 122 -2.91 4.92 -12.36
CA ALA A 122 -3.80 4.45 -13.43
C ALA A 122 -5.30 4.74 -13.15
N ALA A 123 -5.69 4.78 -11.89
CA ALA A 123 -7.07 4.98 -11.45
C ALA A 123 -7.49 6.47 -11.42
N LEU A 124 -6.52 7.35 -11.20
CA LEU A 124 -6.70 8.78 -11.07
C LEU A 124 -6.53 9.47 -12.43
N PRO A 125 -7.26 10.58 -12.68
CA PRO A 125 -7.07 11.36 -13.89
C PRO A 125 -5.60 11.80 -14.00
N PRO A 126 -4.96 11.70 -15.17
CA PRO A 126 -3.58 12.15 -15.34
C PRO A 126 -3.51 13.68 -15.28
N ARG A 127 -2.35 14.21 -14.91
CA ARG A 127 -2.10 15.66 -15.01
C ARG A 127 -2.20 16.09 -16.48
N PRO A 128 -3.07 17.05 -16.85
CA PRO A 128 -3.09 17.57 -18.21
C PRO A 128 -1.79 18.35 -18.47
N GLN A 129 -1.21 18.29 -19.67
CA GLN A 129 -0.03 19.06 -20.15
C GLN A 129 1.04 19.35 -19.07
N PRO A 130 1.68 18.32 -18.48
CA PRO A 130 2.61 18.48 -17.36
C PRO A 130 3.82 19.38 -17.66
N GLU A 131 4.20 19.50 -18.93
CA GLU A 131 5.28 20.34 -19.45
C GLU A 131 4.94 21.84 -19.55
N ASP A 132 3.68 22.24 -19.43
CA ASP A 132 3.26 23.63 -19.57
C ASP A 132 3.51 24.45 -18.28
N VAL A 133 4.37 25.46 -18.39
CA VAL A 133 4.70 26.38 -17.29
C VAL A 133 3.50 27.24 -16.88
N VAL A 134 2.58 27.56 -17.80
CA VAL A 134 1.37 28.34 -17.50
C VAL A 134 0.46 27.57 -16.55
N GLN A 135 0.42 26.24 -16.66
CA GLN A 135 -0.33 25.42 -15.72
C GLN A 135 0.22 25.47 -14.30
N LEU A 136 1.54 25.66 -14.12
CA LEU A 136 2.10 25.79 -12.77
C LEU A 136 1.52 27.01 -12.04
N ALA A 137 1.29 28.12 -12.76
CA ALA A 137 0.62 29.29 -12.22
C ALA A 137 -0.86 29.01 -11.90
N ARG A 138 -1.57 28.28 -12.77
CA ARG A 138 -2.97 27.87 -12.50
C ARG A 138 -3.07 26.94 -11.29
N ILE A 139 -2.13 26.02 -11.11
CA ILE A 139 -2.05 25.14 -9.94
C ILE A 139 -1.87 25.97 -8.66
N ALA A 140 -1.04 27.02 -8.69
CA ALA A 140 -0.89 27.92 -7.55
C ALA A 140 -2.21 28.65 -7.23
N GLY A 141 -2.92 29.15 -8.25
CA GLY A 141 -4.26 29.74 -8.08
C GLY A 141 -5.28 28.76 -7.50
N LEU A 142 -5.35 27.54 -8.04
CA LEU A 142 -6.23 26.48 -7.52
C LEU A 142 -5.94 26.14 -6.06
N LYS A 143 -4.66 26.14 -5.67
CA LYS A 143 -4.26 25.95 -4.28
C LYS A 143 -4.78 27.08 -3.40
N GLU A 144 -4.64 28.33 -3.81
CA GLU A 144 -5.13 29.50 -3.06
C GLU A 144 -6.67 29.48 -2.94
N ASP A 145 -7.37 29.18 -4.03
CA ASP A 145 -8.83 29.06 -4.05
C ASP A 145 -9.31 27.97 -3.10
N LEU A 146 -8.69 26.79 -3.14
CA LEU A 146 -9.00 25.70 -2.21
C LEU A 146 -8.65 26.06 -0.76
N GLN A 147 -7.54 26.77 -0.51
CA GLN A 147 -7.24 27.27 0.84
C GLN A 147 -8.35 28.20 1.35
N MET A 148 -8.85 29.11 0.51
CA MET A 148 -9.97 29.99 0.88
C MET A 148 -11.27 29.21 1.09
N LEU A 149 -11.59 28.27 0.20
CA LEU A 149 -12.79 27.43 0.30
C LEU A 149 -12.82 26.65 1.62
N LEU A 150 -11.65 26.13 2.03
CA LEU A 150 -11.49 25.28 3.19
C LEU A 150 -11.15 26.04 4.48
N ALA A 151 -10.88 27.35 4.41
CA ALA A 151 -10.43 28.15 5.55
C ALA A 151 -11.34 28.06 6.79
N ASN A 152 -12.64 27.88 6.57
CA ASN A 152 -13.66 27.81 7.62
C ASN A 152 -14.15 26.38 7.89
N CYS A 153 -13.48 25.35 7.35
CA CYS A 153 -13.83 23.96 7.63
C CYS A 153 -13.30 23.56 8.99
N THR A 154 -14.18 23.45 9.98
CA THR A 154 -13.80 23.06 11.34
C THR A 154 -13.92 21.56 11.58
N GLU A 155 -14.77 20.87 10.82
CA GLU A 155 -15.02 19.44 10.97
C GLU A 155 -14.65 18.66 9.70
N PRO A 156 -14.12 17.44 9.83
CA PRO A 156 -13.78 16.57 8.70
C PRO A 156 -14.92 16.40 7.68
N ASP A 157 -16.15 16.21 8.13
CA ASP A 157 -17.30 15.99 7.23
C ASP A 157 -17.62 17.23 6.38
N GLN A 158 -17.46 18.43 6.94
CA GLN A 158 -17.63 19.69 6.20
C GLN A 158 -16.53 19.83 5.13
N PHE A 159 -15.28 19.50 5.48
CA PHE A 159 -14.17 19.46 4.53
C PHE A 159 -14.46 18.49 3.38
N VAL A 160 -14.84 17.25 3.69
CA VAL A 160 -15.13 16.20 2.68
C VAL A 160 -16.29 16.64 1.79
N GLY A 161 -17.35 17.22 2.36
CA GLY A 161 -18.49 17.75 1.62
C GLY A 161 -18.08 18.81 0.61
N LYS A 162 -17.30 19.82 1.03
CA LYS A 162 -16.84 20.89 0.13
C LYS A 162 -15.96 20.37 -1.01
N ILE A 163 -15.05 19.44 -0.72
CA ILE A 163 -14.19 18.86 -1.76
C ILE A 163 -15.01 18.04 -2.76
N ARG A 164 -15.96 17.24 -2.27
CA ARG A 164 -16.86 16.45 -3.13
C ARG A 164 -17.64 17.36 -4.08
N ASP A 165 -18.22 18.43 -3.56
CA ASP A 165 -19.02 19.36 -4.34
C ASP A 165 -18.12 20.09 -5.37
N TYR A 166 -16.94 20.56 -4.95
CA TYR A 166 -15.96 21.20 -5.84
C TYR A 166 -15.46 20.28 -6.96
N LEU A 167 -15.20 18.99 -6.65
CA LEU A 167 -14.83 18.00 -7.67
C LEU A 167 -15.98 17.70 -8.64
N THR A 168 -17.22 17.66 -8.13
CA THR A 168 -18.42 17.44 -8.96
C THR A 168 -18.59 18.59 -9.95
N ASP A 169 -18.43 19.83 -9.50
CA ASP A 169 -18.49 21.01 -10.36
C ASP A 169 -17.35 21.02 -11.38
N ALA A 170 -16.12 20.65 -10.98
CA ALA A 170 -14.99 20.56 -11.90
C ALA A 170 -15.23 19.55 -13.03
N LEU A 171 -15.80 18.38 -12.70
CA LEU A 171 -16.17 17.36 -13.68
C LEU A 171 -17.31 17.81 -14.58
N ALA A 172 -18.34 18.47 -14.03
CA ALA A 172 -19.46 19.01 -14.81
C ALA A 172 -19.03 20.09 -15.82
N ASN A 173 -17.91 20.77 -15.56
CA ASN A 173 -17.33 21.80 -16.43
C ASN A 173 -16.16 21.30 -17.30
N ASP A 174 -15.89 19.98 -17.33
CA ASP A 174 -14.75 19.38 -18.04
C ASP A 174 -13.38 19.98 -17.65
N ASP A 175 -13.22 20.46 -16.41
CA ASP A 175 -11.95 21.01 -15.92
C ASP A 175 -10.99 19.90 -15.48
N ALA A 176 -10.24 19.38 -16.45
CA ALA A 176 -9.28 18.30 -16.25
C ALA A 176 -8.16 18.67 -15.25
N LEU A 177 -7.73 19.93 -15.20
CA LEU A 177 -6.64 20.35 -14.31
C LEU A 177 -7.10 20.36 -12.86
N THR A 178 -8.28 20.93 -12.60
CA THR A 178 -8.89 20.93 -11.28
C THR A 178 -9.23 19.51 -10.82
N THR A 179 -9.79 18.69 -11.71
CA THR A 179 -10.09 17.29 -11.43
C THR A 179 -8.83 16.52 -11.02
N TRP A 180 -7.73 16.66 -11.78
CA TRP A 180 -6.44 16.08 -11.40
C TRP A 180 -5.93 16.61 -10.06
N PHE A 181 -5.94 17.93 -9.86
CA PHE A 181 -5.39 18.55 -8.66
C PHE A 181 -6.08 18.05 -7.38
N VAL A 182 -7.41 17.93 -7.44
CA VAL A 182 -8.25 17.46 -6.33
C VAL A 182 -8.15 15.94 -6.15
N ALA A 183 -8.23 15.16 -7.22
CA ALA A 183 -8.29 13.71 -7.12
C ALA A 183 -6.92 13.01 -6.96
N GLY A 184 -5.86 13.58 -7.53
CA GLY A 184 -4.54 12.93 -7.60
C GLY A 184 -3.33 13.82 -7.39
N GLY A 185 -3.50 15.12 -7.14
CA GLY A 185 -2.39 16.05 -6.90
C GLY A 185 -1.71 15.89 -5.54
N GLY A 186 -2.27 15.10 -4.61
CA GLY A 186 -1.71 14.83 -3.28
C GLY A 186 -1.73 16.01 -2.29
N TRP A 187 -2.10 17.20 -2.75
CA TRP A 187 -2.14 18.41 -1.92
C TRP A 187 -3.14 18.33 -0.77
N LEU A 188 -4.32 17.75 -1.01
CA LEU A 188 -5.36 17.61 0.02
C LEU A 188 -4.93 16.71 1.18
N SER A 189 -4.19 15.64 0.91
CA SER A 189 -3.61 14.79 1.97
C SER A 189 -2.62 15.56 2.84
N LEU A 190 -1.82 16.46 2.26
CA LEU A 190 -0.93 17.34 3.03
C LEU A 190 -1.72 18.35 3.85
N TRP A 191 -2.79 18.92 3.28
CA TRP A 191 -3.66 19.86 3.97
C TRP A 191 -4.36 19.20 5.17
N ILE A 192 -4.90 17.98 5.01
CA ILE A 192 -5.52 17.22 6.11
C ILE A 192 -4.53 17.04 7.26
N ARG A 193 -3.31 16.59 6.95
CA ARG A 193 -2.26 16.34 7.96
C ARG A 193 -1.81 17.60 8.69
N SER A 194 -1.98 18.79 8.10
CA SER A 194 -1.60 20.04 8.75
C SER A 194 -2.72 20.69 9.56
N HIS A 195 -3.98 20.29 9.38
CA HIS A 195 -5.15 20.93 10.00
C HIS A 195 -5.91 20.04 10.98
N TYR A 196 -5.84 18.71 10.81
CA TYR A 196 -6.45 17.74 11.73
C TYR A 196 -5.39 16.98 12.50
N ASP A 197 -5.71 16.57 13.73
CA ASP A 197 -4.83 15.75 14.55
C ASP A 197 -5.18 14.25 14.42
N GLY A 198 -4.25 13.41 14.91
CA GLY A 198 -4.24 11.94 14.82
C GLY A 198 -5.47 11.25 14.23
N HIS A 199 -6.53 11.12 15.04
CA HIS A 199 -7.73 10.37 14.66
C HIS A 199 -8.57 11.10 13.61
N GLU A 200 -8.73 12.42 13.74
CA GLU A 200 -9.49 13.24 12.80
C GLU A 200 -8.84 13.24 11.41
N ALA A 201 -7.51 13.34 11.35
CA ALA A 201 -6.78 13.29 10.08
C ALA A 201 -6.95 11.94 9.38
N THR A 202 -6.92 10.84 10.14
CA THR A 202 -7.12 9.49 9.61
C THR A 202 -8.54 9.32 9.07
N TYR A 203 -9.54 9.78 9.82
CA TYR A 203 -10.94 9.74 9.42
C TYR A 203 -11.20 10.63 8.19
N ALA A 204 -10.68 11.86 8.17
CA ALA A 204 -10.81 12.80 7.07
C ALA A 204 -10.21 12.23 5.78
N GLN A 205 -9.01 11.65 5.86
CA GLN A 205 -8.35 11.03 4.71
C GLN A 205 -9.17 9.86 4.14
N ALA A 206 -9.62 8.94 4.99
CA ALA A 206 -10.42 7.80 4.55
C ALA A 206 -11.75 8.24 3.91
N SER A 207 -12.42 9.21 4.52
CA SER A 207 -13.70 9.75 4.03
C SER A 207 -13.52 10.53 2.72
N LEU A 208 -12.42 11.28 2.58
CA LEU A 208 -12.05 11.96 1.35
C LEU A 208 -11.83 10.98 0.21
N ASP A 209 -11.03 9.93 0.44
CA ASP A 209 -10.72 8.92 -0.58
C ASP A 209 -12.00 8.23 -1.07
N GLN A 210 -12.93 7.94 -0.16
CA GLN A 210 -14.24 7.39 -0.50
C GLN A 210 -15.09 8.38 -1.32
N ALA A 211 -15.14 9.65 -0.91
CA ALA A 211 -15.94 10.67 -1.59
C ALA A 211 -15.42 10.96 -3.01
N ILE A 212 -14.11 11.14 -3.16
CA ILE A 212 -13.46 11.32 -4.47
C ILE A 212 -13.73 10.10 -5.36
N GLY A 213 -13.53 8.88 -4.82
CA GLY A 213 -13.79 7.65 -5.56
C GLY A 213 -15.23 7.55 -6.05
N ALA A 214 -16.21 7.89 -5.20
CA ALA A 214 -17.63 7.85 -5.56
C ALA A 214 -17.98 8.86 -6.67
N VAL A 215 -17.45 10.09 -6.60
CA VAL A 215 -17.68 11.11 -7.63
C VAL A 215 -17.06 10.71 -8.96
N LEU A 216 -15.83 10.21 -8.93
CA LEU A 216 -15.12 9.74 -10.13
C LEU A 216 -15.82 8.53 -10.78
N ASP A 217 -16.31 7.58 -9.97
CA ASP A 217 -17.03 6.40 -10.45
C ASP A 217 -18.33 6.77 -11.18
N GLN A 218 -19.04 7.82 -10.73
CA GLN A 218 -20.26 8.31 -11.38
C GLN A 218 -19.99 8.95 -12.75
N HIS A 219 -18.79 9.50 -12.95
CA HIS A 219 -18.37 10.18 -14.17
C HIS A 219 -17.47 9.30 -15.06
N ALA A 220 -17.41 7.99 -14.81
CA ALA A 220 -16.59 7.05 -15.57
C ALA A 220 -17.18 6.76 -16.96
N THR A 221 -17.08 7.73 -17.87
CA THR A 221 -17.35 7.55 -19.30
C THR A 221 -16.03 7.34 -20.05
N GLN A 222 -15.82 6.11 -20.55
CA GLN A 222 -14.81 5.66 -21.52
C GLN A 222 -13.40 5.30 -20.99
N GLY A 223 -12.83 4.20 -21.52
CA GLY A 223 -11.39 3.94 -21.51
C GLY A 223 -10.78 3.00 -20.45
N GLY A 224 -11.55 2.16 -19.74
CA GLY A 224 -10.97 1.20 -18.77
C GLY A 224 -10.57 1.80 -17.40
N LEU A 225 -10.83 3.09 -17.18
CA LEU A 225 -10.58 3.77 -15.89
C LEU A 225 -11.36 3.14 -14.72
N GLY A 226 -12.57 2.62 -14.97
CA GLY A 226 -13.36 1.92 -13.96
C GLY A 226 -12.66 0.64 -13.46
N GLU A 227 -11.98 -0.09 -14.36
CA GLU A 227 -11.22 -1.29 -14.01
C GLU A 227 -9.97 -0.94 -13.19
N ALA A 228 -9.24 0.12 -13.58
CA ALA A 228 -8.10 0.61 -12.82
C ALA A 228 -8.50 1.06 -11.40
N ARG A 229 -9.63 1.75 -11.25
CA ARG A 229 -10.18 2.16 -9.94
C ARG A 229 -10.65 0.98 -9.10
N ALA A 230 -11.29 -0.02 -9.71
CA ALA A 230 -11.66 -1.24 -9.02
C ALA A 230 -10.42 -1.98 -8.49
N LEU A 231 -9.38 -2.10 -9.33
CA LEU A 231 -8.10 -2.69 -8.94
C LEU A 231 -7.43 -1.88 -7.82
N TYR A 232 -7.33 -0.56 -7.95
CA TYR A 232 -6.76 0.30 -6.92
C TYR A 232 -7.46 0.13 -5.57
N ARG A 233 -8.80 0.14 -5.54
CA ARG A 233 -9.57 -0.09 -4.29
C ARG A 233 -9.26 -1.44 -3.65
N LYS A 234 -9.10 -2.50 -4.46
CA LYS A 234 -8.73 -3.83 -3.96
C LYS A 234 -7.29 -3.84 -3.40
N LEU A 235 -6.34 -3.23 -4.09
CA LEU A 235 -4.96 -3.19 -3.65
C LEU A 235 -4.76 -2.28 -2.41
N ALA A 236 -5.50 -1.18 -2.32
CA ALA A 236 -5.44 -0.23 -1.22
C ALA A 236 -6.26 -0.66 0.01
N ASP A 237 -7.08 -1.71 -0.10
CA ASP A 237 -7.95 -2.23 0.97
C ASP A 237 -7.13 -2.44 2.26
N PRO A 238 -7.44 -1.74 3.37
CA PRO A 238 -6.67 -1.81 4.60
C PRO A 238 -6.78 -3.16 5.33
N GLN A 239 -7.83 -3.94 5.05
CA GLN A 239 -8.08 -5.22 5.71
C GLN A 239 -7.46 -6.40 4.97
N ARG A 240 -7.49 -6.38 3.62
CA ARG A 240 -7.10 -7.54 2.81
C ARG A 240 -6.16 -7.22 1.63
N GLY A 241 -5.94 -5.95 1.32
CA GLY A 241 -5.10 -5.53 0.20
C GLY A 241 -3.60 -5.50 0.53
N CYS A 242 -2.83 -4.85 -0.33
CA CYS A 242 -1.40 -4.57 -0.10
C CYS A 242 -1.18 -3.80 1.21
N THR A 243 -2.09 -2.91 1.57
CA THR A 243 -2.05 -2.14 2.83
C THR A 243 -2.09 -3.06 4.05
N SER A 244 -2.89 -4.14 4.01
CA SER A 244 -2.94 -5.13 5.10
C SER A 244 -1.60 -5.85 5.27
N LEU A 245 -1.00 -6.29 4.16
CA LEU A 245 0.33 -6.90 4.17
C LEU A 245 1.41 -5.93 4.66
N LEU A 246 1.34 -4.65 4.28
CA LEU A 246 2.27 -3.62 4.77
C LEU A 246 2.18 -3.44 6.29
N THR A 247 0.96 -3.38 6.83
CA THR A 247 0.72 -3.31 8.27
C THR A 247 1.27 -4.53 8.99
N LEU A 248 1.01 -5.73 8.46
CA LEU A 248 1.48 -6.99 9.00
C LEU A 248 3.01 -7.08 9.00
N LEU A 249 3.67 -6.65 7.91
CA LEU A 249 5.13 -6.56 7.82
C LEU A 249 5.73 -5.51 8.77
N GLY A 250 5.00 -4.45 9.11
CA GLY A 250 5.46 -3.40 10.02
C GLY A 250 5.35 -3.77 11.50
N GLY A 251 4.18 -4.25 11.93
CA GLY A 251 3.88 -4.50 13.35
C GLY A 251 4.15 -5.94 13.78
N PHE A 252 3.52 -6.89 13.09
CA PHE A 252 3.47 -8.28 13.52
C PHE A 252 4.82 -8.98 13.40
N PHE A 253 5.54 -8.68 12.32
CA PHE A 253 6.87 -9.20 12.06
C PHE A 253 7.86 -8.91 13.18
N THR A 254 7.86 -7.66 13.69
CA THR A 254 8.75 -7.25 14.77
C THR A 254 8.50 -8.09 16.03
N GLN A 255 7.23 -8.36 16.35
CA GLN A 255 6.86 -9.20 17.50
C GLN A 255 7.31 -10.67 17.33
N VAL A 256 7.21 -11.24 16.13
CA VAL A 256 7.69 -12.61 15.88
C VAL A 256 9.21 -12.71 16.03
N VAL A 257 9.95 -11.71 15.55
CA VAL A 257 11.41 -11.64 15.73
C VAL A 257 11.76 -11.51 17.21
N ASP A 258 11.08 -10.61 17.93
CA ASP A 258 11.28 -10.43 19.37
C ASP A 258 11.01 -11.74 20.14
N ASP A 259 9.91 -12.43 19.84
CA ASP A 259 9.58 -13.73 20.45
C ASP A 259 10.66 -14.78 20.17
N LEU A 260 11.14 -14.89 18.93
CA LEU A 260 12.20 -15.83 18.55
C LEU A 260 13.55 -15.48 19.21
N THR A 261 13.85 -14.19 19.42
CA THR A 261 15.04 -13.78 20.17
C THR A 261 14.95 -14.13 21.66
N SER A 262 13.73 -14.15 22.22
CA SER A 262 13.46 -14.49 23.62
C SER A 262 13.30 -16.00 23.87
N TRP A 263 13.23 -16.83 22.82
CA TRP A 263 12.99 -18.27 22.93
C TRP A 263 14.11 -18.95 23.73
N PRO A 264 13.85 -19.64 24.86
CA PRO A 264 14.87 -20.28 25.71
C PRO A 264 15.89 -21.16 24.98
#